data_AF-A0AAJ2GIB4-F1
#
_entry.id   AF-A0AAJ2GIB4-F1
#
_cell.length_a   1.000
_cell.length_b   1.000
_cell.length_c   1.000
_cell.angle_alpha   90.00
_cell.angle_beta   90.00
_cell.angle_gamma   90.00
#
_symmetry.space_group_name_H-M   'P 1'
#
loop_
_entity.id
_entity.type
_entity.pdbx_description
1 polymer ?
#
loop_
_entity_poly.entity_id
_entity_poly.type
_entity_poly.pdbx_seq_one_letter_code
_entity_poly.pdbx_strand_id
1 'polypeptide(L)' 'MESDRHFYMRRVTAERLAVARAVTEEARKRRLVLIETYLQKLQAMPV' A
#
# COMPACT_ATOMS: atom_id res chain seq x y z
N MET A 1 -8.33 -9.80 -16.27
CA MET A 1 -7.17 -9.09 -15.71
C MET A 1 -7.68 -8.00 -14.80
N GLU A 2 -7.23 -7.97 -13.55
CA GLU A 2 -7.46 -6.83 -12.68
C GLU A 2 -6.71 -5.62 -13.24
N SER A 3 -7.35 -4.45 -13.33
CA SER A 3 -6.61 -3.23 -13.70
C SER A 3 -5.57 -2.96 -12.63
N ASP A 4 -4.33 -2.69 -13.04
CA ASP A 4 -3.22 -2.42 -12.13
C ASP A 4 -3.58 -1.34 -11.09
N ARG A 5 -4.43 -0.38 -11.47
CA ARG A 5 -4.98 0.64 -10.55
C ARG A 5 -5.79 0.02 -9.40
N HIS A 6 -6.74 -0.87 -9.72
CA HIS A 6 -7.55 -1.54 -8.69
C HIS A 6 -6.70 -2.44 -7.80
N PHE A 7 -5.66 -3.06 -8.36
CA PHE A 7 -4.68 -3.85 -7.61
C PHE A 7 -3.95 -3.00 -6.57
N TYR A 8 -3.32 -1.90 -6.98
CA TYR A 8 -2.59 -1.05 -6.04
C TYR A 8 -3.50 -0.37 -5.02
N MET A 9 -4.73 0.01 -5.37
CA MET A 9 -5.70 0.54 -4.40
C MET A 9 -6.06 -0.48 -3.30
N ARG A 10 -6.29 -1.74 -3.69
CA ARG A 10 -6.53 -2.82 -2.72
C ARG A 10 -5.33 -3.07 -1.84
N ARG A 11 -4.13 -3.08 -2.42
CA ARG A 11 -2.87 -3.24 -1.67
C ARG A 11 -2.66 -2.13 -0.66
N VAL A 12 -2.84 -0.87 -1.05
CA VAL A 12 -2.75 0.28 -0.12
C VAL A 12 -3.72 0.12 1.05
N THR A 13 -4.97 -0.28 0.77
CA THR A 13 -5.99 -0.48 1.81
C THR A 13 -5.60 -1.61 2.78
N ALA A 14 -5.14 -2.75 2.24
CA ALA A 14 -4.69 -3.87 3.05
C ALA A 14 -3.48 -3.50 3.93
N GLU A 15 -2.47 -2.83 3.36
CA GLU A 15 -1.28 -2.41 4.10
C GLU A 15 -1.61 -1.37 5.18
N ARG A 16 -2.54 -0.43 4.95
CA ARG A 16 -2.99 0.52 5.98
C ARG A 16 -3.62 -0.19 7.18
N LEU A 17 -4.48 -1.18 6.94
CA LEU A 17 -5.03 -2.02 8.00
C LEU A 17 -3.94 -2.82 8.72
N ALA A 18 -2.97 -3.29 7.95
CA ALA A 18 -1.82 -4.04 8.45
C ALA A 18 -0.90 -3.16 9.33
N VAL A 19 -0.67 -1.89 8.97
CA VAL A 19 0.05 -0.89 9.79
C VAL A 19 -0.67 -0.68 11.12
N ALA A 20 -1.99 -0.51 11.10
CA ALA A 20 -2.79 -0.29 12.30
C ALA A 20 -2.76 -1.50 13.27
N ARG A 21 -2.63 -2.71 12.72
CA ARG A 21 -2.54 -3.97 13.49
C ARG A 21 -1.11 -4.40 13.80
N ALA A 22 -0.09 -3.67 13.33
CA ALA A 22 1.30 -4.05 13.55
C ALA A 22 1.69 -3.85 15.02
N VAL A 23 2.12 -4.94 15.67
CA VAL A 23 2.52 -4.96 17.08
C VAL A 23 3.91 -4.37 17.28
N THR A 24 4.79 -4.47 16.28
CA THR A 24 6.17 -3.93 16.34
C THR A 24 6.34 -2.70 15.45
N GLU A 25 7.21 -1.78 15.90
CA GLU A 25 7.54 -0.59 15.12
C GLU A 25 8.25 -0.92 13.80
N GLU A 26 9.09 -1.95 13.77
CA GLU A 26 9.77 -2.40 12.55
C GLU A 26 8.79 -2.96 11.51
N ALA A 27 7.76 -3.69 11.96
CA ALA A 27 6.69 -4.14 11.07
C ALA A 27 5.87 -2.95 10.56
N ARG A 28 5.59 -1.96 11.41
CA ARG A 28 4.90 -0.73 11.02
C ARG A 28 5.70 0.05 9.96
N LYS A 29 6.99 0.28 10.19
CA LYS A 29 7.89 0.98 9.25
C LYS A 29 7.96 0.30 7.89
N ARG A 30 8.16 -1.03 7.86
CA ARG A 30 8.18 -1.79 6.60
C ARG A 30 6.88 -1.66 5.81
N ARG A 31 5.72 -1.70 6.49
CA ARG A 31 4.42 -1.56 5.85
C ARG A 31 4.15 -0.14 5.36
N LEU A 32 4.62 0.89 6.08
CA LEU A 32 4.55 2.28 5.63
C LEU A 32 5.31 2.47 4.30
N VAL A 33 6.51 1.92 4.18
CA VAL A 33 7.30 1.97 2.92
C VAL A 33 6.54 1.32 1.76
N LEU A 34 5.85 0.19 2.00
CA LEU A 34 5.02 -0.46 0.98
C LEU A 34 3.84 0.42 0.55
N ILE A 35 3.17 1.07 1.51
CA ILE A 35 2.07 2.01 1.22
C ILE A 35 2.58 3.14 0.33
N GLU A 36 3.70 3.77 0.68
CA GLU A 36 4.30 4.85 -0.12
C GLU A 36 4.64 4.39 -1.53
N THR A 37 5.24 3.21 -1.66
CA THR A 37 5.59 2.63 -2.96
C THR A 37 4.34 2.42 -3.82
N TYR A 38 3.27 1.85 -3.27
CA TYR A 38 2.02 1.62 -4.01
C TYR A 38 1.30 2.92 -4.37
N LEU A 39 1.34 3.93 -3.50
CA LEU A 39 0.80 5.25 -3.80
C LEU A 39 1.57 5.93 -4.93
N GLN A 40 2.91 5.83 -4.95
CA GLN A 40 3.72 6.33 -6.07
C GLN A 40 3.36 5.63 -7.39
N LYS A 41 3.13 4.30 -7.36
CA LYS A 41 2.67 3.56 -8.56
C LYS A 41 1.30 4.03 -9.02
N LEU A 42 0.37 4.29 -8.11
CA LEU A 42 -0.95 4.84 -8.44
C LEU A 42 -0.88 6.25 -9.02
N GLN A 43 0.00 7.11 -8.50
CA GLN A 43 0.19 8.47 -9.00
C GLN A 43 0.85 8.50 -10.39
N ALA A 44 1.70 7.52 -10.68
CA ALA A 44 2.34 7.37 -11.99
C ALA A 44 1.39 6.82 -13.07
N MET A 45 0.17 6.38 -12.70
CA MET A 45 -0.80 5.87 -13.67
C MET A 45 -1.61 7.02 -14.29
N PRO A 46 -1.76 7.04 -15.62
CA PRO A 46 -2.67 7.97 -16.28
C PRO A 46 -4.12 7.66 -15.87
N VAL A 47 -4.90 8.73 -15.69
CA VAL A 47 -6.30 8.67 -15.22
C VAL A 47 -7.24 8.27 -16.34
#